data_AF-A0A365PMG3-F1
#
_entry.id   AF-A0A365PMG3-F1
#
_cell.length_a   1.000
_cell.length_b   1.000
_cell.length_c   1.000
_cell.angle_alpha   90.00
_cell.angle_beta   90.00
_cell.angle_gamma   90.00
#
_symmetry.space_group_name_H-M   'P 1'
#
loop_
_entity.id
_entity.type
_entity.pdbx_description
1 polymer ?
#
loop_
_entity_poly.entity_id
_entity_poly.type
_entity_poly.pdbx_seq_one_letter_code
_entity_poly.pdbx_strand_id
1 'polypeptide(L)'
;MTPTLSQIRAALQNLAAKKGRPDYELCTAKEVKMAFELGLDHPLIEELRGLIEFKPVVDEVVRTHRVSHARLVKHRVYPTAEQAKEIVDWIRSYGGRLVDVARIAGCAHSTLSLIRSGTRQSFTLDIYNKIMKARKELEGLAA
;
A
#
# COMPACT_ATOMS: atom_id res chain seq x y z
N MET A 1 -10.89 10.69 -10.62
CA MET A 1 -10.30 11.91 -10.03
C MET A 1 -11.39 12.97 -9.93
N THR A 2 -11.53 13.64 -8.79
CA THR A 2 -12.44 14.79 -8.64
C THR A 2 -11.77 16.02 -9.27
N PRO A 3 -12.50 16.80 -10.09
CA PRO A 3 -11.91 17.96 -10.75
C PRO A 3 -11.45 18.98 -9.70
N THR A 4 -10.24 19.51 -9.90
CA THR A 4 -9.71 20.54 -9.00
C THR A 4 -10.50 21.84 -9.13
N LEU A 5 -10.55 22.64 -8.07
CA LEU A 5 -11.30 23.91 -8.09
C LEU A 5 -10.86 24.82 -9.26
N SER A 6 -9.56 24.82 -9.59
CA SER A 6 -9.01 25.59 -10.71
C SER A 6 -9.52 25.10 -12.07
N GLN A 7 -9.63 23.78 -12.26
CA GLN A 7 -10.19 23.19 -13.50
C GLN A 7 -11.68 23.52 -13.64
N ILE A 8 -12.43 23.44 -12.54
CA ILE A 8 -13.86 23.79 -12.53
C ILE A 8 -14.05 25.26 -12.86
N ARG A 9 -13.23 26.15 -12.29
CA ARG A 9 -13.27 27.59 -12.58
C ARG A 9 -12.97 27.89 -14.05
N ALA A 10 -11.92 27.29 -14.61
CA ALA A 10 -11.58 27.46 -16.02
C ALA A 10 -12.71 26.95 -16.95
N ALA A 11 -13.31 25.80 -16.62
CA ALA A 11 -14.41 25.24 -17.40
C ALA A 11 -15.69 26.10 -17.30
N LEU A 12 -16.01 26.63 -16.11
CA LEU A 12 -17.13 27.56 -15.92
C LEU A 12 -16.92 28.87 -16.66
N GLN A 13 -15.71 29.42 -16.66
CA GLN A 13 -15.38 30.64 -17.40
C GLN A 13 -15.52 30.43 -18.92
N ASN A 14 -15.03 29.31 -19.44
CA ASN A 14 -15.22 28.94 -20.85
C ASN A 14 -16.70 28.73 -21.20
N LEU A 15 -17.50 28.20 -20.28
CA LEU A 15 -18.94 28.02 -20.44
C LEU A 15 -19.68 29.36 -20.44
N ALA A 16 -19.32 30.27 -19.54
CA ALA A 16 -19.86 31.63 -19.48
C ALA A 16 -19.57 32.38 -20.78
N ALA A 17 -18.33 32.32 -21.27
CA ALA A 17 -17.91 32.92 -22.53
C ALA A 17 -18.67 32.33 -23.74
N LYS A 18 -18.86 31.00 -23.79
CA LYS A 18 -19.63 30.34 -24.87
C LYS A 18 -21.11 30.69 -24.88
N LYS A 19 -21.72 30.92 -23.71
CA LYS A 19 -23.14 31.24 -23.57
C LYS A 19 -23.43 32.75 -23.46
N GLY A 20 -22.41 33.60 -23.55
CA GLY A 20 -22.54 35.06 -23.39
C GLY A 20 -23.07 35.48 -22.00
N ARG A 21 -22.75 34.71 -20.96
CA ARG A 21 -23.19 34.95 -19.57
C ARG A 21 -22.08 35.65 -18.76
N PRO A 22 -22.43 36.38 -17.68
CA PRO A 22 -21.43 36.87 -16.74
C PRO A 22 -20.66 35.70 -16.11
N ASP A 23 -19.44 35.98 -15.67
CA ASP A 23 -18.58 35.00 -15.03
C ASP A 23 -19.23 34.43 -13.77
N TYR A 24 -19.04 33.13 -13.56
CA TYR A 24 -19.58 32.43 -12.41
C TYR A 24 -18.76 32.74 -11.13
N GLU A 25 -19.46 33.08 -10.05
CA GLU A 25 -18.88 33.38 -8.75
C GLU A 25 -18.11 32.19 -8.15
N LEU A 26 -17.12 32.47 -7.30
CA LEU A 26 -16.30 31.42 -6.66
C LEU A 26 -17.13 30.41 -5.86
N CYS A 27 -18.26 30.84 -5.28
CA CYS A 27 -19.18 29.97 -4.54
C CYS A 27 -19.76 28.87 -5.42
N THR A 28 -20.18 29.20 -6.64
CA THR A 28 -20.73 28.21 -7.59
C THR A 28 -19.68 27.18 -8.01
N ALA A 29 -18.42 27.59 -8.17
CA ALA A 29 -17.33 26.66 -8.44
C ALA A 29 -17.06 25.70 -7.27
N LYS A 30 -17.24 26.15 -6.02
CA LYS A 30 -17.11 25.31 -4.82
C LYS A 30 -18.29 24.34 -4.68
N GLU A 31 -19.51 24.79 -4.98
CA GLU A 31 -20.71 23.94 -4.99
C GLU A 31 -20.59 22.82 -6.01
N VAL A 32 -20.14 23.14 -7.23
CA VAL A 32 -19.87 22.15 -8.27
C VAL A 32 -18.79 21.16 -7.83
N LYS A 33 -17.71 21.64 -7.18
CA LYS A 33 -16.65 20.77 -6.63
C LYS A 33 -17.22 19.80 -5.60
N MET A 34 -18.02 20.31 -4.67
CA MET A 34 -18.65 19.52 -3.62
C MET A 34 -19.62 18.49 -4.21
N ALA A 35 -20.38 18.87 -5.23
CA ALA A 35 -21.28 17.97 -5.93
C ALA A 35 -20.52 16.84 -6.65
N PHE A 36 -19.35 17.13 -7.24
CA PHE A 36 -18.45 16.08 -7.77
C PHE A 36 -17.86 15.18 -6.68
N GLU A 37 -17.55 15.71 -5.49
CA GLU A 37 -16.95 14.95 -4.38
C GLU A 37 -17.98 14.06 -3.66
N LEU A 38 -19.22 14.53 -3.55
CA LEU A 38 -20.31 13.84 -2.86
C LEU A 38 -21.23 13.05 -3.81
N GLY A 39 -21.03 13.17 -5.13
CA GLY A 39 -21.89 12.53 -6.14
C GLY A 39 -23.31 13.09 -6.16
N LEU A 40 -23.47 14.38 -5.87
CA LEU A 40 -24.75 15.08 -5.90
C LEU A 40 -25.05 15.60 -7.30
N ASP A 41 -26.33 15.65 -7.65
CA ASP A 41 -26.78 16.26 -8.89
C ASP A 41 -26.65 17.78 -8.83
N HIS A 42 -26.11 18.37 -9.90
CA HIS A 42 -26.00 19.82 -10.04
C HIS A 42 -26.21 20.20 -11.52
N PRO A 43 -27.02 21.23 -11.83
CA PRO A 43 -27.36 21.60 -13.22
C PRO A 43 -26.13 21.87 -14.09
N LEU A 44 -25.09 22.46 -13.51
CA LEU A 44 -23.84 22.76 -14.22
C LEU A 44 -22.93 21.53 -14.42
N ILE A 45 -23.14 20.41 -13.72
CA ILE A 45 -22.28 19.22 -13.85
C ILE A 45 -22.40 18.60 -15.24
N GLU A 46 -23.61 18.48 -15.78
CA GLU A 46 -23.84 17.88 -17.11
C GLU A 46 -23.17 18.72 -18.20
N GLU A 47 -23.29 20.04 -18.12
CA GLU A 47 -22.67 20.96 -19.07
C GLU A 47 -21.14 20.98 -18.96
N LEU A 48 -20.60 20.83 -17.75
CA LEU A 48 -19.17 20.77 -17.49
C LEU A 48 -18.56 19.41 -17.84
N ARG A 49 -19.33 18.32 -17.79
CA ARG A 49 -18.87 16.96 -18.13
C ARG A 49 -18.38 16.85 -19.57
N GLY A 50 -18.90 17.69 -20.48
CA GLY A 50 -18.42 17.79 -21.88
C GLY A 50 -17.25 18.76 -22.10
N LEU A 51 -16.95 19.64 -21.14
CA LEU A 51 -15.85 20.62 -21.22
C LEU A 51 -14.59 20.17 -20.46
N ILE A 52 -14.76 19.29 -19.49
CA ILE A 52 -13.68 18.69 -18.72
C ILE A 52 -13.41 17.31 -19.33
N GLU A 53 -12.26 17.12 -19.97
CA GLU A 53 -11.83 15.80 -20.44
C GLU A 53 -11.63 14.86 -19.22
N PHE A 54 -12.66 14.12 -18.87
CA PHE A 54 -12.57 13.04 -17.90
C PHE A 54 -11.84 11.87 -18.55
N LYS A 55 -10.56 11.65 -18.22
CA LYS A 55 -9.96 10.32 -18.37
C LYS A 55 -10.53 9.42 -17.27
N PRO A 56 -11.36 8.41 -17.57
CA PRO A 56 -11.77 7.46 -16.56
C PRO A 56 -10.58 6.52 -16.29
N VAL A 57 -9.81 6.81 -15.24
CA VAL A 57 -9.02 5.76 -14.60
C VAL A 57 -9.96 5.08 -13.62
N VAL A 58 -10.35 3.86 -13.95
CA VAL A 58 -11.13 2.98 -13.09
C VAL A 58 -10.19 2.54 -11.96
N ASP A 59 -10.08 3.35 -10.91
CA ASP A 59 -9.38 2.94 -9.70
C ASP A 59 -10.40 2.23 -8.80
N GLU A 60 -10.38 0.89 -8.83
CA GLU A 60 -10.94 0.07 -7.75
C GLU A 60 -10.34 0.55 -6.43
N VAL A 61 -11.20 1.02 -5.52
CA VAL A 61 -10.79 1.48 -4.20
C VAL A 61 -10.48 0.28 -3.32
N VAL A 62 -9.30 -0.31 -3.51
CA VAL A 62 -8.71 -1.19 -2.50
C VAL A 62 -7.93 -0.31 -1.53
N ARG A 63 -8.48 -0.10 -0.33
CA ARG A 63 -7.75 0.49 0.79
C ARG A 63 -6.51 -0.35 1.06
N THR A 64 -5.36 0.10 0.60
CA THR A 64 -4.06 -0.41 1.02
C THR A 64 -3.13 0.76 1.27
N HIS A 65 -2.49 0.77 2.43
CA HIS A 65 -1.30 1.58 2.68
C HIS A 65 -0.38 1.47 1.45
N ARG A 66 -0.24 2.56 0.67
CA ARG A 66 0.64 2.58 -0.51
C ARG A 66 2.09 2.53 -0.03
N VAL A 67 2.61 1.32 0.11
CA VAL A 67 4.05 1.09 0.06
C VAL A 67 4.47 1.34 -1.39
N SER A 68 5.51 2.15 -1.61
CA SER A 68 5.97 2.50 -2.96
C SER A 68 6.23 1.25 -3.81
N HIS A 69 5.86 1.29 -5.09
CA HIS A 69 6.03 0.19 -6.05
C HIS A 69 7.50 -0.29 -6.15
N ALA A 70 8.46 0.61 -5.94
CA ALA A 70 9.88 0.27 -5.81
C ALA A 70 10.20 -0.74 -4.68
N ARG A 71 9.40 -0.77 -3.61
CA ARG A 71 9.49 -1.76 -2.53
C ARG A 71 8.85 -3.10 -2.89
N LEU A 72 7.86 -3.10 -3.79
CA LEU A 72 7.21 -4.32 -4.31
C LEU A 72 8.12 -5.09 -5.28
N VAL A 73 9.02 -4.39 -5.99
CA VAL A 73 9.93 -4.94 -7.02
C VAL A 73 11.30 -5.38 -6.46
N LYS A 74 11.48 -5.45 -5.14
CA LYS A 74 12.54 -6.36 -4.64
C LYS A 74 12.06 -7.77 -4.92
N HIS A 75 12.61 -8.42 -5.96
CA HIS A 75 12.40 -9.84 -6.22
C HIS A 75 12.45 -10.58 -4.88
N ARG A 76 11.32 -11.17 -4.48
CA ARG A 76 11.25 -11.93 -3.24
C ARG A 76 12.15 -13.14 -3.42
N VAL A 77 13.37 -13.05 -2.92
CA VAL A 77 14.30 -14.18 -2.89
C VAL A 77 13.87 -15.08 -1.75
N TYR A 78 13.69 -16.35 -2.06
CA TYR A 78 13.37 -17.39 -1.08
C TYR A 78 14.63 -18.23 -0.82
N PRO A 79 14.82 -18.72 0.41
CA PRO A 79 15.89 -19.67 0.72
C PRO A 79 15.65 -20.99 -0.03
N THR A 80 16.71 -21.75 -0.24
CA THR A 80 16.61 -23.09 -0.84
C THR A 80 15.85 -24.04 0.10
N ALA A 81 15.31 -25.13 -0.44
CA ALA A 81 14.56 -26.11 0.36
C ALA A 81 15.40 -26.71 1.51
N GLU A 82 16.71 -26.84 1.31
CA GLU A 82 17.65 -27.32 2.33
C GLU A 82 17.83 -26.31 3.47
N GLN A 83 18.05 -25.03 3.11
CA GLN A 83 18.14 -23.93 4.08
C GLN A 83 16.85 -23.79 4.91
N ALA A 84 15.69 -24.01 4.28
CA ALA A 84 14.42 -23.98 4.97
C ALA A 84 14.30 -25.11 6.01
N LYS A 85 14.71 -26.34 5.64
CA LYS A 85 14.73 -27.48 6.55
C LYS A 85 15.69 -27.27 7.71
N GLU A 86 16.89 -26.77 7.46
CA GLU A 86 17.89 -26.50 8.49
C GLU A 86 17.34 -25.59 9.60
N ILE A 87 16.68 -24.49 9.22
CA ILE A 87 16.07 -23.59 10.20
C ILE A 87 14.91 -24.26 10.95
N VAL A 88 14.08 -25.05 10.26
CA VAL A 88 12.95 -25.74 10.91
C VAL A 88 13.47 -26.74 11.95
N ASP A 89 14.49 -27.52 11.60
CA ASP A 89 15.10 -28.50 12.49
C ASP A 89 15.81 -27.83 13.68
N TRP A 90 16.48 -26.70 13.43
CA TRP A 90 17.05 -25.88 14.49
C TRP A 90 15.97 -25.33 15.44
N ILE A 91 14.90 -24.73 14.91
CA ILE A 91 13.79 -24.20 15.72
C ILE A 91 13.09 -25.30 16.54
N ARG A 92 13.05 -26.54 16.02
CA ARG A 92 12.46 -27.69 16.72
C ARG A 92 13.36 -28.24 17.82
N SER A 93 14.67 -28.22 17.61
CA SER A 93 15.69 -28.68 18.57
C SER A 93 16.11 -27.61 19.58
N TYR A 94 15.79 -26.34 19.31
CA TYR A 94 16.08 -25.22 20.21
C TYR A 94 15.30 -25.36 21.53
N GLY A 95 16.03 -25.63 22.62
CA GLY A 95 15.47 -25.81 23.96
C GLY A 95 15.07 -24.52 24.69
N GLY A 96 15.31 -23.35 24.10
CA GLY A 96 14.97 -22.05 24.67
C GLY A 96 13.59 -21.52 24.27
N ARG A 97 13.24 -20.32 24.73
CA ARG A 97 11.99 -19.66 24.35
C ARG A 97 12.14 -19.02 22.96
N LEU A 98 11.23 -19.35 22.05
CA LEU A 98 11.18 -18.75 20.70
C LEU A 98 10.96 -17.23 20.72
N VAL A 99 10.43 -16.70 21.82
CA VAL A 99 10.26 -15.25 22.03
C VAL A 99 11.61 -14.54 22.04
N ASP A 100 12.64 -15.16 22.60
CA ASP A 100 13.98 -14.56 22.69
C ASP A 100 14.64 -14.52 21.30
N VAL A 101 14.52 -15.63 20.55
CA VAL A 101 14.93 -15.69 19.13
C VAL A 101 14.20 -14.63 18.31
N ALA A 102 12.89 -14.48 18.49
CA ALA A 102 12.08 -13.49 17.77
C ALA A 102 12.52 -12.06 18.08
N ARG A 103 12.82 -11.76 19.35
CA ARG A 103 13.30 -10.46 19.81
C ARG A 103 14.64 -10.10 19.17
N ILE A 104 15.58 -11.04 19.15
CA ILE A 104 16.91 -10.83 18.55
C ILE A 104 16.82 -10.70 17.02
N ALA A 105 16.04 -11.57 16.37
CA ALA A 105 15.86 -11.55 14.93
C ALA A 105 15.05 -10.34 14.42
N GLY A 106 14.38 -9.60 15.30
CA GLY A 106 13.43 -8.54 14.93
C GLY A 106 12.22 -9.07 14.16
N CYS A 107 11.83 -10.32 14.43
CA CYS A 107 10.72 -11.02 13.79
C CYS A 107 9.56 -11.20 14.78
N ALA A 108 8.33 -11.35 14.28
CA ALA A 108 7.19 -11.67 15.14
C ALA A 108 7.29 -13.11 15.66
N HIS A 109 6.99 -13.33 16.94
CA HIS A 109 6.95 -14.67 17.54
C HIS A 109 6.02 -15.63 16.78
N SER A 110 4.87 -15.13 16.30
CA SER A 110 3.93 -15.89 15.47
C SER A 110 4.58 -16.44 14.20
N THR A 111 5.55 -15.73 13.61
CA THR A 111 6.28 -16.20 12.44
C THR A 111 7.12 -17.43 12.75
N LEU A 112 7.85 -17.45 13.86
CA LEU A 112 8.64 -18.62 14.27
C LEU A 112 7.75 -19.80 14.65
N SER A 113 6.62 -19.55 15.33
CA SER A 113 5.64 -20.59 15.66
C SER A 113 5.04 -21.26 14.42
N LEU A 114 4.74 -20.47 13.37
CA LEU A 114 4.22 -20.97 12.11
C LEU A 114 5.27 -21.74 11.29
N ILE A 115 6.55 -21.36 11.40
CA ILE A 115 7.66 -22.10 10.79
C ILE A 115 7.86 -23.44 11.52
N ARG A 116 7.85 -23.45 12.87
CA ARG A 116 7.99 -24.66 13.69
C ARG A 116 6.92 -25.71 13.39
N SER A 117 5.67 -25.26 13.29
CA SER A 117 4.50 -26.10 13.00
C SER A 117 4.43 -26.54 11.54
N GLY A 118 5.24 -25.95 10.64
CA GLY A 118 5.23 -26.27 9.22
C GLY A 118 4.05 -25.67 8.44
N THR A 119 3.18 -24.89 9.09
CA THR A 119 2.07 -24.18 8.44
C THR A 119 2.59 -23.11 7.48
N ARG A 120 3.76 -22.51 7.78
CA ARG A 120 4.44 -21.58 6.91
C ARG A 120 5.61 -22.25 6.21
N GLN A 121 5.38 -22.70 4.98
CA GLN A 121 6.40 -23.34 4.13
C GLN A 121 7.28 -22.33 3.39
N SER A 122 6.79 -21.10 3.17
CA SER A 122 7.53 -20.04 2.48
C SER A 122 7.84 -18.85 3.40
N PHE A 123 9.12 -18.54 3.51
CA PHE A 123 9.64 -17.34 4.17
C PHE A 123 10.75 -16.75 3.30
N THR A 124 10.91 -15.43 3.33
CA THR A 124 11.90 -14.74 2.50
C THR A 124 13.32 -14.99 3.00
N LEU A 125 14.31 -14.86 2.12
CA LEU A 125 15.73 -14.96 2.48
C LEU A 125 16.12 -13.92 3.56
N ASP A 126 15.44 -12.76 3.59
CA ASP A 126 15.59 -11.78 4.67
C ASP A 126 15.23 -12.35 6.05
N ILE A 127 14.12 -13.10 6.14
CA ILE A 127 13.72 -13.78 7.38
C ILE A 127 14.73 -14.87 7.74
N TYR A 128 15.19 -15.65 6.74
CA TYR A 128 16.25 -16.65 6.94
C TYR A 128 17.50 -16.01 7.55
N ASN A 129 18.01 -14.94 6.94
CA ASN A 129 19.23 -14.25 7.39
C ASN A 129 19.08 -13.68 8.81
N LYS A 130 17.92 -13.13 9.15
CA LYS A 130 17.63 -12.63 10.50
C LYS A 130 17.64 -13.73 11.56
N ILE A 131 17.03 -14.88 11.26
CA ILE A 131 17.02 -16.03 12.16
C ILE A 131 18.43 -16.60 12.31
N MET A 132 19.19 -16.73 11.21
CA MET A 132 20.58 -17.19 11.26
C MET A 132 21.48 -16.25 12.07
N LYS A 133 21.27 -14.94 11.97
CA LYS A 133 21.96 -13.97 12.82
C LYS A 133 21.63 -14.19 14.30
N ALA A 134 20.34 -14.33 14.62
CA ALA A 134 19.89 -14.60 15.99
C ALA A 134 20.45 -15.93 16.53
N ARG A 135 20.51 -16.97 15.69
CA ARG A 135 21.14 -18.24 16.02
C ARG A 135 22.61 -18.06 16.38
N LYS A 136 23.39 -17.34 15.55
CA LYS A 136 24.81 -17.05 15.84
C LYS A 136 25.00 -16.28 17.15
N GLU A 137 24.14 -15.30 17.42
CA GLU A 137 24.17 -14.51 18.65
C GLU A 137 23.82 -15.36 19.89
N LEU A 138 22.89 -16.32 19.77
CA LEU A 138 22.48 -17.20 20.87
C LEU A 138 23.43 -18.38 21.11
N GLU A 139 24.05 -18.91 20.05
CA GLU A 139 25.02 -20.00 20.13
C GLU A 139 26.44 -19.51 20.46
N GLY A 140 26.64 -18.19 20.66
CA GLY A 140 27.93 -17.63 21.08
C GLY A 140 28.99 -17.62 19.97
N LEU A 141 28.60 -17.65 18.69
CA LEU A 141 29.50 -17.43 17.54
C LEU A 141 29.71 -15.94 17.23
N ALA A 142 29.47 -15.08 18.21
CA ALA A 142 29.94 -13.69 18.21
C ALA A 142 31.16 -13.65 19.15
N ALA A 143 32.34 -13.52 18.54
CA ALA A 143 33.56 -13.11 19.21
C ALA A 143 33.38 -11.73 19.89
#